data_AF-A0AA88J2K7-F1
#
_entry.id   AF-A0AA88J2K7-F1
#
_cell.length_a   1.000
_cell.length_b   1.000
_cell.length_c   1.000
_cell.angle_alpha   90.00
_cell.angle_beta   90.00
_cell.angle_gamma   90.00
#
_symmetry.space_group_name_H-M   'P 1'
#
loop_
_entity.id
_entity.type
_entity.pdbx_description
1 polymer ?
#
loop_
_entity_poly.entity_id
_entity_poly.type
_entity_poly.pdbx_seq_one_letter_code
_entity_poly.pdbx_strand_id
1 'polypeptide(L)'
;MEEVCEGKDFSFPKQEETVLSFWSDIKAFETQLSRSENQPEYIFYDGPPFATGLPHYGHILAGTIKDVVTRFHSMTGHHVTRRFGWDCHGLPVENEIDRKLGITRRDDVLKMGIGNYNEECRSIVTRYVEEWENIVTRTGRWIDFGNDYKTMDLKFMESVMPYSTGCKTPLSNFEAGQDYRDVPDPEIMVAFPIVGDPQNAAFVAWTTTPWTLPSNLALCVNENFVYVKARNRHSGKVLVVAESRLSELPREKPKQSTVNGPVDDSKKSNAKVKTSSGAKKENIEDSYEVLEKVTGASLVGTKYEPLFNYFSEFSEVAFRVVADNYVTDGSGTGIVHCAPAFGEDDYRVCIENQVIAKVGIQRHVDDQGSLVQQAGLGENLIVAVDDDGCFTSRIMDFSGRHVKDADKDIIEAVKAKGRLIKTGTLTHSYPFCWRSKTPLIYRAVPSWFIRVEQLKDKLLENNKQTSWVPDFVKHNNAKLAQNTKLNNEEDWCWDNKEKRFHNWLENARDWAVSRSRFWGTPLPVWISEDGEEIVVMDSIEKLEKLSGEKVLDLHRHKIDHITIPSGRGPEFGVLRRIDDGIDRNFLYLLTLNLSLHLAIALFAPRGF
;
A
#
# COMPACT_ATOMS: atom_id res chain seq x y z
N MET A 1 -7.57 35.00 57.14
CA MET A 1 -6.62 35.34 56.06
C MET A 1 -5.25 34.94 56.59
N GLU A 2 -4.77 33.77 56.22
CA GLU A 2 -3.45 33.31 56.67
C GLU A 2 -2.47 33.42 55.50
N GLU A 3 -1.37 34.11 55.77
CA GLU A 3 -0.08 34.10 55.09
C GLU A 3 -0.03 33.64 53.61
N VAL A 4 -0.20 34.59 52.69
CA VAL A 4 0.42 34.48 51.36
C VAL A 4 1.92 34.71 51.54
N CYS A 5 2.67 33.66 51.90
CA CYS A 5 4.13 33.70 51.99
C CYS A 5 4.75 33.82 50.59
N GLU A 6 5.01 35.04 50.13
CA GLU A 6 6.05 35.27 49.11
C GLU A 6 7.39 34.72 49.64
N GLY A 7 8.07 33.85 48.89
CA GLY A 7 9.39 33.32 49.26
C GLY A 7 9.47 31.82 49.65
N LYS A 8 8.52 30.97 49.26
CA LYS A 8 8.74 29.51 49.18
C LYS A 8 8.88 29.09 47.72
N ASP A 9 9.88 28.25 47.40
CA ASP A 9 10.07 27.66 46.07
C ASP A 9 8.93 26.69 45.74
N PHE A 10 7.86 27.21 45.12
CA PHE A 10 6.73 26.42 44.69
C PHE A 10 7.07 25.64 43.42
N SER A 11 7.20 24.32 43.56
CA SER A 11 7.57 23.41 42.46
C SER A 11 6.34 22.67 41.95
N PHE A 12 5.80 23.10 40.81
CA PHE A 12 4.67 22.43 40.14
C PHE A 12 4.87 20.90 40.00
N PRO A 13 6.03 20.37 39.55
CA PRO A 13 6.24 18.91 39.46
C PRO A 13 6.06 18.17 40.78
N LYS A 14 6.58 18.72 41.90
CA LYS A 14 6.44 18.10 43.23
C LYS A 14 5.00 18.21 43.75
N GLN A 15 4.30 19.28 43.42
CA GLN A 15 2.91 19.46 43.79
C GLN A 15 2.00 18.50 43.00
N GLU A 16 2.29 18.26 41.73
CA GLU A 16 1.64 17.23 40.90
C GLU A 16 1.86 15.84 41.52
N GLU A 17 3.09 15.47 41.88
CA GLU A 17 3.40 14.21 42.57
C GLU A 17 2.62 14.05 43.88
N THR A 18 2.50 15.13 44.66
CA THR A 18 1.70 15.15 45.90
C THR A 18 0.20 14.94 45.62
N VAL A 19 -0.33 15.55 44.55
CA VAL A 19 -1.73 15.38 44.13
C VAL A 19 -2.01 14.00 43.54
N LEU A 20 -1.06 13.41 42.82
CA LEU A 20 -1.15 12.04 42.30
C LEU A 20 -1.18 11.01 43.43
N SER A 21 -0.35 11.18 44.47
CA SER A 21 -0.43 10.35 45.69
C SER A 21 -1.82 10.44 46.32
N PHE A 22 -2.31 11.66 46.57
CA PHE A 22 -3.64 11.88 47.14
C PHE A 22 -4.77 11.28 46.29
N TRP A 23 -4.68 11.34 44.95
CA TRP A 23 -5.64 10.69 44.06
C TRP A 23 -5.59 9.16 44.15
N SER A 24 -4.42 8.57 44.37
CA SER A 24 -4.28 7.13 44.61
C SER A 24 -4.86 6.72 45.97
N ASP A 25 -4.55 7.47 47.03
CA ASP A 25 -5.02 7.22 48.40
C ASP A 25 -6.56 7.18 48.50
N ILE A 26 -7.24 8.09 47.78
CA ILE A 26 -8.71 8.16 47.76
C ILE A 26 -9.37 7.35 46.63
N LYS A 27 -8.59 6.67 45.77
CA LYS A 27 -9.06 6.00 44.54
C LYS A 27 -9.96 6.92 43.70
N ALA A 28 -9.41 8.05 43.29
CA ALA A 28 -10.18 9.19 42.78
C ALA A 28 -10.94 8.88 41.48
N PHE A 29 -10.39 8.05 40.60
CA PHE A 29 -11.00 7.69 39.33
C PHE A 29 -12.14 6.69 39.54
N GLU A 30 -11.90 5.63 40.31
CA GLU A 30 -12.88 4.59 40.63
C GLU A 30 -14.04 5.17 41.45
N THR A 31 -13.75 6.01 42.44
CA THR A 31 -14.75 6.76 43.21
C THR A 31 -15.56 7.69 42.31
N GLN A 32 -14.96 8.29 41.28
CA GLN A 32 -15.69 9.10 40.30
C GLN A 32 -16.59 8.24 39.40
N LEU A 33 -16.17 7.04 39.01
CA LEU A 33 -16.98 6.09 38.24
C LEU A 33 -18.18 5.59 39.05
N SER A 34 -17.98 5.09 40.26
CA SER A 34 -19.09 4.62 41.13
C SER A 34 -20.08 5.73 41.45
N ARG A 35 -19.63 6.99 41.58
CA ARG A 35 -20.51 8.15 41.78
C ARG A 35 -21.35 8.52 40.55
N SER A 36 -21.04 8.00 39.36
CA SER A 36 -21.82 8.22 38.15
C SER A 36 -22.47 6.96 37.56
N GLU A 37 -22.39 5.81 38.21
CA GLU A 37 -22.91 4.51 37.73
C GLU A 37 -24.40 4.54 37.30
N ASN A 38 -25.21 5.41 37.90
CA ASN A 38 -26.64 5.58 37.59
C ASN A 38 -26.94 6.79 36.70
N GLN A 39 -25.93 7.36 36.03
CA GLN A 39 -26.05 8.49 35.09
C GLN A 39 -26.07 7.98 33.64
N PRO A 40 -26.58 8.77 32.66
CA PRO A 40 -26.52 8.41 31.25
C PRO A 40 -25.09 8.09 30.79
N GLU A 41 -24.89 6.99 30.07
CA GLU A 41 -23.58 6.64 29.53
C GLU A 41 -23.12 7.60 28.44
N TYR A 42 -21.82 7.92 28.46
CA TYR A 42 -21.09 8.50 27.34
C TYR A 42 -19.94 7.54 26.99
N ILE A 43 -20.13 6.78 25.92
CA ILE A 43 -19.17 5.77 25.46
C ILE A 43 -18.00 6.45 24.77
N PHE A 44 -16.80 6.28 25.32
CA PHE A 44 -15.56 6.78 24.73
C PHE A 44 -14.65 5.62 24.31
N TYR A 45 -14.32 5.52 23.02
CA TYR A 45 -13.39 4.51 22.50
C TYR A 45 -11.95 5.05 22.47
N ASP A 46 -11.06 4.43 23.26
CA ASP A 46 -9.64 4.75 23.23
C ASP A 46 -8.94 4.03 22.06
N GLY A 47 -8.62 4.77 21.00
CA GLY A 47 -7.83 4.24 19.88
C GLY A 47 -6.44 3.77 20.35
N PRO A 48 -6.11 2.46 20.22
CA PRO A 48 -4.98 1.84 20.89
C PRO A 48 -3.62 2.20 20.26
N PRO A 49 -2.61 2.61 21.05
CA PRO A 49 -1.24 2.76 20.59
C PRO A 49 -0.51 1.42 20.44
N PHE A 50 0.61 1.45 19.71
CA PHE A 50 1.50 0.30 19.55
C PHE A 50 2.39 0.08 20.76
N ALA A 51 2.42 -1.15 21.27
CA ALA A 51 3.37 -1.57 22.31
C ALA A 51 4.77 -1.84 21.70
N THR A 52 5.40 -0.79 21.15
CA THR A 52 6.66 -0.87 20.36
C THR A 52 7.70 0.19 20.69
N GLY A 53 7.41 1.11 21.62
CA GLY A 53 8.30 2.21 21.97
C GLY A 53 7.73 3.09 23.08
N LEU A 54 8.55 3.99 23.61
CA LEU A 54 8.13 4.96 24.63
C LEU A 54 7.23 6.07 24.05
N PRO A 55 6.32 6.67 24.84
CA PRO A 55 5.36 7.65 24.34
C PRO A 55 6.01 9.02 24.03
N HIS A 56 6.17 9.35 22.74
CA HIS A 56 6.52 10.70 22.29
C HIS A 56 5.37 11.72 22.45
N TYR A 57 5.67 13.02 22.34
CA TYR A 57 4.72 14.14 22.50
C TYR A 57 3.37 13.99 21.79
N GLY A 58 3.30 13.37 20.60
CA GLY A 58 2.02 13.13 19.91
C GLY A 58 1.05 12.23 20.69
N HIS A 59 1.56 11.27 21.46
CA HIS A 59 0.77 10.42 22.35
C HIS A 59 0.30 11.18 23.58
N ILE A 60 1.14 12.08 24.10
CA ILE A 60 0.79 12.96 25.23
C ILE A 60 -0.35 13.90 24.82
N LEU A 61 -0.22 14.58 23.67
CA LEU A 61 -1.27 15.44 23.10
C LEU A 61 -2.60 14.69 22.92
N ALA A 62 -2.56 13.49 22.32
CA ALA A 62 -3.74 12.66 22.18
C ALA A 62 -4.32 12.25 23.54
N GLY A 63 -3.48 11.82 24.49
CA GLY A 63 -3.88 11.44 25.85
C GLY A 63 -4.58 12.58 26.59
N THR A 64 -4.03 13.80 26.54
CA THR A 64 -4.61 15.01 27.15
C THR A 64 -5.96 15.35 26.55
N ILE A 65 -6.13 15.33 25.22
CA ILE A 65 -7.43 15.61 24.57
C ILE A 65 -8.48 14.61 25.04
N LYS A 66 -8.15 13.31 25.05
CA LYS A 66 -9.04 12.23 25.48
C LYS A 66 -9.43 12.35 26.96
N ASP A 67 -8.48 12.71 27.83
CA ASP A 67 -8.72 12.93 29.26
C ASP A 67 -9.62 14.15 29.51
N VAL A 68 -9.36 15.28 28.85
CA VAL A 68 -10.18 16.50 28.96
C VAL A 68 -11.63 16.25 28.55
N VAL A 69 -11.87 15.57 27.42
CA VAL A 69 -13.23 15.23 26.96
C VAL A 69 -13.94 14.30 27.95
N THR A 70 -13.29 13.23 28.38
CA THR A 70 -13.92 12.24 29.27
C THR A 70 -14.16 12.77 30.68
N ARG A 71 -13.29 13.65 31.20
CA ARG A 71 -13.53 14.43 32.43
C ARG A 71 -14.70 15.39 32.27
N PHE A 72 -14.77 16.14 31.17
CA PHE A 72 -15.87 17.08 30.90
C PHE A 72 -17.23 16.37 30.88
N HIS A 73 -17.36 15.23 30.18
CA HIS A 73 -18.61 14.46 30.18
C HIS A 73 -18.96 13.90 31.57
N SER A 74 -17.97 13.46 32.35
CA SER A 74 -18.20 13.02 33.73
C SER A 74 -18.66 14.16 34.65
N MET A 75 -18.07 15.35 34.51
CA MET A 75 -18.45 16.56 35.27
C MET A 75 -19.81 17.14 34.86
N THR A 76 -20.27 16.86 33.63
CA THR A 76 -21.60 17.28 33.13
C THR A 76 -22.69 16.20 33.33
N GLY A 77 -22.44 15.19 34.16
CA GLY A 77 -23.46 14.23 34.59
C GLY A 77 -23.60 12.99 33.70
N HIS A 78 -22.50 12.47 33.16
CA HIS A 78 -22.48 11.19 32.43
C HIS A 78 -21.67 10.11 33.16
N HIS A 79 -22.02 8.85 32.96
CA HIS A 79 -21.12 7.73 33.24
C HIS A 79 -20.11 7.60 32.09
N VAL A 80 -18.82 7.60 32.38
CA VAL A 80 -17.76 7.61 31.35
C VAL A 80 -16.71 6.55 31.66
N THR A 81 -17.01 5.31 31.26
CA THR A 81 -16.07 4.19 31.28
C THR A 81 -14.89 4.45 30.34
N ARG A 82 -13.67 4.22 30.82
CA ARG A 82 -12.43 4.50 30.09
C ARG A 82 -11.48 3.33 30.27
N ARG A 83 -11.34 2.49 29.26
CA ARG A 83 -10.43 1.33 29.25
C ARG A 83 -9.29 1.62 28.29
N PHE A 84 -8.05 1.35 28.70
CA PHE A 84 -6.90 1.43 27.81
C PHE A 84 -6.98 0.30 26.78
N GLY A 85 -6.42 0.52 25.60
CA GLY A 85 -6.32 -0.47 24.54
C GLY A 85 -4.89 -0.60 24.05
N TRP A 86 -4.47 -1.80 23.70
CA TRP A 86 -3.12 -2.08 23.22
C TRP A 86 -3.13 -2.76 21.87
N ASP A 87 -2.39 -2.18 20.94
CA ASP A 87 -2.10 -2.85 19.68
C ASP A 87 -0.75 -3.57 19.75
N CYS A 88 -0.87 -4.89 19.87
CA CYS A 88 0.18 -5.84 20.17
C CYS A 88 0.63 -6.64 18.94
N HIS A 89 0.02 -6.45 17.76
CA HIS A 89 0.12 -7.41 16.65
C HIS A 89 0.76 -6.85 15.38
N GLY A 90 1.21 -7.78 14.53
CA GLY A 90 1.67 -7.50 13.17
C GLY A 90 2.94 -6.66 13.09
N LEU A 91 3.08 -6.02 11.94
CA LEU A 91 4.34 -5.41 11.50
C LEU A 91 5.01 -4.46 12.51
N PRO A 92 4.31 -3.59 13.28
CA PRO A 92 4.98 -2.66 14.18
C PRO A 92 5.87 -3.36 15.21
N VAL A 93 5.38 -4.45 15.80
CA VAL A 93 6.07 -5.27 16.81
C VAL A 93 7.12 -6.15 16.15
N GLU A 94 6.72 -6.87 15.10
CA GLU A 94 7.63 -7.78 14.40
C GLU A 94 8.88 -7.05 13.86
N ASN A 95 8.75 -5.85 13.28
CA ASN A 95 9.92 -5.09 12.80
C ASN A 95 10.86 -4.63 13.94
N GLU A 96 10.41 -4.48 15.19
CA GLU A 96 11.34 -4.29 16.32
C GLU A 96 12.11 -5.57 16.61
N ILE A 97 11.43 -6.73 16.61
CA ILE A 97 12.05 -8.04 16.82
C ILE A 97 13.00 -8.41 15.67
N ASP A 98 12.61 -8.16 14.42
CA ASP A 98 13.45 -8.36 13.23
C ASP A 98 14.78 -7.61 13.37
N ARG A 99 14.75 -6.35 13.86
CA ARG A 99 15.94 -5.53 14.15
C ARG A 99 16.71 -6.01 15.39
N LYS A 100 16.02 -6.39 16.46
CA LYS A 100 16.62 -6.91 17.71
C LYS A 100 17.42 -8.19 17.48
N LEU A 101 16.92 -9.06 16.60
CA LEU A 101 17.49 -10.39 16.34
C LEU A 101 18.35 -10.47 15.07
N GLY A 102 18.37 -9.40 14.25
CA GLY A 102 19.13 -9.38 12.99
C GLY A 102 18.52 -10.24 11.88
N ILE A 103 17.20 -10.47 11.93
CA ILE A 103 16.46 -11.26 10.95
C ILE A 103 16.36 -10.48 9.63
N THR A 104 16.70 -11.12 8.52
CA THR A 104 16.69 -10.48 7.19
C THR A 104 15.86 -11.23 6.15
N ARG A 105 15.66 -12.55 6.32
CA ARG A 105 14.91 -13.42 5.41
C ARG A 105 13.79 -14.15 6.12
N ARG A 106 12.73 -14.52 5.37
CA ARG A 106 11.62 -15.34 5.90
C ARG A 106 12.15 -16.63 6.53
N ASP A 107 13.13 -17.24 5.87
CA ASP A 107 13.82 -18.44 6.32
C ASP A 107 14.49 -18.30 7.69
N ASP A 108 14.87 -17.10 8.12
CA ASP A 108 15.54 -16.91 9.42
C ASP A 108 14.55 -17.10 10.57
N VAL A 109 13.30 -16.64 10.40
CA VAL A 109 12.19 -16.94 11.32
C VAL A 109 11.84 -18.43 11.29
N LEU A 110 11.86 -19.06 10.11
CA LEU A 110 11.58 -20.49 9.98
C LEU A 110 12.67 -21.36 10.65
N LYS A 111 13.95 -20.99 10.54
CA LYS A 111 15.08 -21.62 11.25
C LYS A 111 15.00 -21.41 12.77
N MET A 112 14.58 -20.22 13.21
CA MET A 112 14.37 -19.90 14.63
C MET A 112 13.17 -20.66 15.22
N GLY A 113 12.17 -20.96 14.40
CA GLY A 113 10.90 -21.56 14.78
C GLY A 113 9.86 -20.49 15.17
N ILE A 114 8.69 -20.56 14.52
CA ILE A 114 7.60 -19.57 14.67
C ILE A 114 7.18 -19.38 16.14
N GLY A 115 7.17 -20.45 16.95
CA GLY A 115 6.85 -20.35 18.38
C GLY A 115 7.82 -19.46 19.17
N ASN A 116 9.13 -19.60 18.92
CA ASN A 116 10.16 -18.80 19.60
C ASN A 116 10.09 -17.34 19.17
N TYR A 117 9.92 -17.08 17.86
CA TYR A 117 9.77 -15.74 17.32
C TYR A 117 8.51 -15.03 17.84
N ASN A 118 7.38 -15.74 17.91
CA ASN A 118 6.13 -15.19 18.44
C ASN A 118 6.23 -14.86 19.93
N GLU A 119 6.96 -15.63 20.73
CA GLU A 119 7.14 -15.33 22.16
C GLU A 119 8.11 -14.16 22.40
N GLU A 120 9.13 -14.00 21.55
CA GLU A 120 9.93 -12.76 21.50
C GLU A 120 9.05 -11.53 21.19
N CYS A 121 8.14 -11.63 20.21
CA CYS A 121 7.14 -10.60 19.92
C CYS A 121 6.16 -10.35 21.08
N ARG A 122 5.80 -11.38 21.86
CA ARG A 122 4.99 -11.21 23.08
C ARG A 122 5.75 -10.48 24.18
N SER A 123 7.04 -10.79 24.37
CA SER A 123 7.87 -10.24 25.44
C SER A 123 8.05 -8.72 25.36
N ILE A 124 8.22 -8.17 24.15
CA ILE A 124 8.43 -6.74 23.94
C ILE A 124 7.17 -5.92 24.19
N VAL A 125 5.98 -6.49 23.92
CA VAL A 125 4.69 -5.87 24.20
C VAL A 125 4.55 -5.62 25.71
N THR A 126 4.70 -6.65 26.54
CA THR A 126 4.54 -6.53 28.01
C THR A 126 5.46 -5.45 28.59
N ARG A 127 6.72 -5.40 28.17
CA ARG A 127 7.68 -4.39 28.64
C ARG A 127 7.20 -2.95 28.39
N TYR A 128 6.59 -2.67 27.23
CA TYR A 128 6.13 -1.31 26.93
C TYR A 128 4.82 -0.94 27.63
N VAL A 129 4.03 -1.90 28.12
CA VAL A 129 2.83 -1.61 28.93
C VAL A 129 3.21 -0.88 30.22
N GLU A 130 4.16 -1.43 30.97
CA GLU A 130 4.60 -0.89 32.28
C GLU A 130 5.19 0.53 32.14
N GLU A 131 6.04 0.76 31.14
CA GLU A 131 6.66 2.07 30.87
C GLU A 131 5.59 3.14 30.51
N TRP A 132 4.54 2.76 29.77
CA TRP A 132 3.44 3.66 29.45
C TRP A 132 2.51 3.92 30.63
N GLU A 133 2.18 2.92 31.44
CA GLU A 133 1.32 3.11 32.62
C GLU A 133 1.92 4.16 33.57
N ASN A 134 3.24 4.08 33.81
CA ASN A 134 3.98 5.08 34.58
C ASN A 134 3.87 6.49 33.98
N ILE A 135 4.10 6.65 32.67
CA ILE A 135 4.09 7.97 32.02
C ILE A 135 2.67 8.54 31.91
N VAL A 136 1.68 7.70 31.57
CA VAL A 136 0.26 8.11 31.48
C VAL A 136 -0.26 8.54 32.85
N THR A 137 0.06 7.78 33.90
CA THR A 137 -0.20 8.16 35.30
C THR A 137 0.47 9.49 35.66
N ARG A 138 1.75 9.69 35.30
CA ARG A 138 2.46 10.95 35.58
C ARG A 138 1.88 12.16 34.82
N THR A 139 1.22 11.95 33.68
CA THR A 139 0.46 13.00 32.98
C THR A 139 -0.95 13.25 33.55
N GLY A 140 -1.38 12.48 34.56
CA GLY A 140 -2.67 12.65 35.23
C GLY A 140 -3.89 12.16 34.43
N ARG A 141 -3.70 11.40 33.34
CA ARG A 141 -4.79 10.83 32.55
C ARG A 141 -5.49 9.72 33.34
N TRP A 142 -6.80 9.85 33.58
CA TRP A 142 -7.58 8.82 34.28
C TRP A 142 -8.14 7.81 33.28
N ILE A 143 -7.58 6.59 33.29
CA ILE A 143 -7.97 5.48 32.43
C ILE A 143 -7.62 4.14 33.10
N ASP A 144 -8.42 3.11 32.86
CA ASP A 144 -8.25 1.76 33.40
C ASP A 144 -7.21 0.96 32.58
N PHE A 145 -6.08 0.64 33.22
CA PHE A 145 -5.05 -0.28 32.72
C PHE A 145 -5.24 -1.73 33.22
N GLY A 146 -5.91 -1.93 34.37
CA GLY A 146 -6.06 -3.25 34.99
C GLY A 146 -7.07 -4.16 34.28
N ASN A 147 -8.05 -3.55 33.61
CA ASN A 147 -8.96 -4.20 32.66
C ASN A 147 -8.82 -3.53 31.28
N ASP A 148 -7.59 -3.40 30.79
CA ASP A 148 -7.32 -3.00 29.40
C ASP A 148 -7.85 -4.05 28.39
N TYR A 149 -7.58 -3.83 27.10
CA TYR A 149 -7.78 -4.86 26.07
C TYR A 149 -6.56 -4.92 25.15
N LYS A 150 -6.09 -6.12 24.80
CA LYS A 150 -4.90 -6.33 23.96
C LYS A 150 -5.29 -7.04 22.67
N THR A 151 -4.75 -6.63 21.52
CA THR A 151 -5.09 -7.29 20.24
C THR A 151 -4.66 -8.76 20.17
N MET A 152 -3.77 -9.19 21.07
CA MET A 152 -3.36 -10.59 21.26
C MET A 152 -4.22 -11.41 22.25
N ASP A 153 -5.30 -10.84 22.80
CA ASP A 153 -6.20 -11.58 23.70
C ASP A 153 -7.14 -12.49 22.89
N LEU A 154 -7.36 -13.71 23.37
CA LEU A 154 -8.24 -14.74 22.76
C LEU A 154 -9.62 -14.23 22.29
N LYS A 155 -10.18 -13.22 22.97
CA LYS A 155 -11.51 -12.66 22.71
C LYS A 155 -11.55 -11.65 21.54
N PHE A 156 -10.44 -11.43 20.83
CA PHE A 156 -10.23 -10.27 19.97
C PHE A 156 -9.80 -10.60 18.52
N MET A 157 -9.55 -11.87 18.22
CA MET A 157 -8.53 -12.27 17.24
C MET A 157 -9.10 -12.73 15.87
N GLU A 158 -9.51 -11.84 14.92
CA GLU A 158 -10.09 -12.21 13.56
C GLU A 158 -9.87 -11.19 12.30
N SER A 159 -9.35 -11.65 11.11
CA SER A 159 -9.29 -11.31 9.59
C SER A 159 -8.80 -10.03 8.74
N VAL A 160 -7.56 -9.83 8.10
CA VAL A 160 -7.15 -8.61 7.21
C VAL A 160 -5.80 -8.50 6.26
N MET A 161 -5.60 -7.68 5.11
CA MET A 161 -4.45 -7.46 4.05
C MET A 161 -4.14 -5.92 3.59
N PRO A 162 -3.86 -5.40 2.29
CA PRO A 162 -3.03 -5.73 1.02
C PRO A 162 -1.46 -5.80 1.15
N TYR A 163 -0.46 -5.55 0.19
CA TYR A 163 1.06 -5.92 0.02
C TYR A 163 2.34 -4.98 0.25
N SER A 164 3.54 -5.55 0.64
CA SER A 164 4.94 -4.97 0.86
C SER A 164 6.18 -5.96 0.93
N THR A 165 7.38 -5.57 0.46
CA THR A 165 8.62 -6.42 0.40
C THR A 165 9.57 -6.41 1.60
N GLY A 166 9.94 -5.25 2.15
CA GLY A 166 10.83 -5.18 3.33
C GLY A 166 10.27 -5.86 4.59
N CYS A 167 8.99 -6.26 4.49
CA CYS A 167 8.20 -6.95 5.48
C CYS A 167 7.74 -8.35 4.99
N LYS A 168 7.99 -8.70 3.72
CA LYS A 168 7.68 -10.01 3.09
C LYS A 168 6.21 -10.39 3.29
N THR A 169 5.33 -9.40 3.19
CA THR A 169 3.93 -9.54 3.52
C THR A 169 3.10 -8.48 2.83
N PRO A 170 1.83 -8.77 2.57
CA PRO A 170 0.77 -7.81 2.83
C PRO A 170 1.14 -6.45 3.62
N LEU A 171 1.01 -5.22 3.03
CA LEU A 171 0.64 -3.90 3.63
C LEU A 171 -0.64 -3.22 3.03
N SER A 172 -1.46 -2.52 3.82
CA SER A 172 -2.79 -2.05 3.39
C SER A 172 -2.83 -0.84 2.43
N ASN A 173 -3.93 -0.62 1.70
CA ASN A 173 -4.12 0.59 0.86
C ASN A 173 -4.08 1.87 1.72
N PHE A 174 -4.45 1.74 2.99
CA PHE A 174 -4.47 2.82 3.98
C PHE A 174 -3.11 2.94 4.70
N GLU A 175 -2.24 1.94 4.58
CA GLU A 175 -0.85 1.93 5.07
C GLU A 175 0.15 2.40 4.00
N ALA A 176 -0.04 1.99 2.74
CA ALA A 176 0.68 2.54 1.59
C ALA A 176 0.45 4.06 1.44
N GLY A 177 -0.71 4.56 1.89
CA GLY A 177 -1.03 5.98 1.98
C GLY A 177 -0.23 6.80 3.01
N GLN A 178 0.58 6.17 3.88
CA GLN A 178 1.13 6.85 5.07
C GLN A 178 2.54 7.42 4.92
N ASP A 179 3.34 6.96 3.95
CA ASP A 179 4.74 7.36 3.81
C ASP A 179 5.13 7.50 2.33
N TYR A 180 4.71 8.61 1.72
CA TYR A 180 5.16 9.03 0.39
C TYR A 180 6.39 9.92 0.49
N ARG A 181 7.36 9.74 -0.41
CA ARG A 181 8.63 10.48 -0.40
C ARG A 181 9.10 10.83 -1.80
N ASP A 182 9.66 12.02 -1.94
CA ASP A 182 10.33 12.43 -3.17
C ASP A 182 11.66 11.68 -3.30
N VAL A 183 11.82 10.92 -4.40
CA VAL A 183 13.01 10.11 -4.67
C VAL A 183 13.49 10.24 -6.12
N PRO A 184 14.81 10.20 -6.36
CA PRO A 184 15.38 10.17 -7.69
C PRO A 184 15.38 8.74 -8.26
N ASP A 185 14.39 8.40 -9.08
CA ASP A 185 14.34 7.14 -9.82
C ASP A 185 14.94 7.29 -11.24
N PRO A 186 15.45 6.19 -11.85
CA PRO A 186 15.91 6.21 -13.23
C PRO A 186 14.74 6.54 -14.18
N GLU A 187 14.95 7.46 -15.13
CA GLU A 187 13.96 7.79 -16.16
C GLU A 187 14.47 7.28 -17.51
N ILE A 188 13.74 6.37 -18.18
CA ILE A 188 14.16 5.81 -19.47
C ILE A 188 13.06 5.79 -20.52
N MET A 189 13.47 5.97 -21.78
CA MET A 189 12.66 5.69 -22.96
C MET A 189 13.28 4.53 -23.74
N VAL A 190 12.45 3.56 -24.11
CA VAL A 190 12.89 2.29 -24.69
C VAL A 190 12.11 2.00 -25.98
N ALA A 191 12.84 1.59 -27.02
CA ALA A 191 12.30 1.28 -28.33
C ALA A 191 11.91 -0.21 -28.45
N PHE A 192 10.71 -0.44 -28.99
CA PHE A 192 10.15 -1.75 -29.30
C PHE A 192 9.93 -1.82 -30.83
N PRO A 193 10.84 -2.47 -31.59
CA PRO A 193 10.74 -2.57 -33.05
C PRO A 193 9.42 -3.19 -33.50
N ILE A 194 8.79 -2.61 -34.53
CA ILE A 194 7.51 -3.08 -35.08
C ILE A 194 7.79 -4.23 -36.06
N VAL A 195 7.12 -5.36 -35.86
CA VAL A 195 7.34 -6.56 -36.67
C VAL A 195 6.79 -6.34 -38.07
N GLY A 196 7.69 -6.31 -39.05
CA GLY A 196 7.34 -6.17 -40.48
C GLY A 196 7.14 -4.72 -40.97
N ASP A 197 7.47 -3.69 -40.18
CA ASP A 197 7.36 -2.30 -40.64
C ASP A 197 8.36 -2.00 -41.78
N PRO A 198 7.93 -1.51 -42.96
CA PRO A 198 8.81 -1.27 -44.11
C PRO A 198 9.91 -0.22 -43.88
N GLN A 199 9.88 0.51 -42.77
CA GLN A 199 10.85 1.55 -42.42
C GLN A 199 11.64 1.21 -41.14
N ASN A 200 11.52 -0.03 -40.64
CA ASN A 200 12.07 -0.48 -39.36
C ASN A 200 11.70 0.44 -38.18
N ALA A 201 10.45 0.91 -38.16
CA ALA A 201 9.97 1.79 -37.09
C ALA A 201 9.86 1.06 -35.75
N ALA A 202 9.94 1.82 -34.65
CA ALA A 202 9.78 1.29 -33.30
C ALA A 202 8.83 2.16 -32.47
N PHE A 203 7.95 1.52 -31.69
CA PHE A 203 7.23 2.21 -30.62
C PHE A 203 8.22 2.64 -29.54
N VAL A 204 8.07 3.84 -28.98
CA VAL A 204 8.87 4.28 -27.83
C VAL A 204 7.97 4.37 -26.60
N ALA A 205 8.17 3.46 -25.65
CA ALA A 205 7.53 3.53 -24.34
C ALA A 205 8.46 4.15 -23.30
N TRP A 206 7.88 4.64 -22.22
CA TRP A 206 8.56 5.33 -21.11
C TRP A 206 8.32 4.61 -19.79
N THR A 207 9.32 4.60 -18.90
CA THR A 207 9.17 4.05 -17.54
C THR A 207 10.15 4.65 -16.54
N THR A 208 9.72 4.69 -15.26
CA THR A 208 10.54 4.98 -14.07
C THR A 208 10.93 3.71 -13.29
N THR A 209 10.52 2.53 -13.75
CA THR A 209 10.79 1.23 -13.12
C THR A 209 11.44 0.25 -14.11
N PRO A 210 12.72 0.42 -14.49
CA PRO A 210 13.40 -0.46 -15.45
C PRO A 210 13.27 -1.96 -15.12
N TRP A 211 13.26 -2.32 -13.84
CA TRP A 211 13.06 -3.68 -13.34
C TRP A 211 11.75 -4.37 -13.75
N THR A 212 10.73 -3.65 -14.24
CA THR A 212 9.50 -4.25 -14.79
C THR A 212 9.62 -4.63 -16.27
N LEU A 213 10.61 -4.09 -17.02
CA LEU A 213 10.82 -4.36 -18.45
C LEU A 213 11.07 -5.85 -18.81
N PRO A 214 11.75 -6.68 -17.99
CA PRO A 214 11.86 -8.12 -18.23
C PRO A 214 10.50 -8.84 -18.33
N SER A 215 9.44 -8.30 -17.71
CA SER A 215 8.10 -8.87 -17.60
C SER A 215 7.06 -8.14 -18.45
N ASN A 216 7.51 -7.39 -19.46
CA ASN A 216 6.64 -6.72 -20.41
C ASN A 216 5.91 -7.73 -21.32
N LEU A 217 4.58 -7.63 -21.45
CA LEU A 217 3.76 -8.48 -22.33
C LEU A 217 2.95 -7.70 -23.39
N ALA A 218 2.67 -6.41 -23.17
CA ALA A 218 1.92 -5.58 -24.12
C ALA A 218 2.42 -4.12 -24.13
N LEU A 219 2.00 -3.34 -25.12
CA LEU A 219 2.14 -1.88 -25.13
C LEU A 219 0.74 -1.25 -25.16
N CYS A 220 0.41 -0.40 -24.20
CA CYS A 220 -0.89 0.29 -24.15
C CYS A 220 -0.81 1.67 -24.80
N VAL A 221 -1.81 1.99 -25.62
CA VAL A 221 -2.02 3.30 -26.25
C VAL A 221 -3.42 3.83 -25.90
N ASN A 222 -3.58 5.14 -25.83
CA ASN A 222 -4.92 5.73 -25.85
C ASN A 222 -5.47 5.66 -27.28
N GLU A 223 -6.65 5.04 -27.47
CA GLU A 223 -7.28 4.86 -28.78
C GLU A 223 -7.64 6.19 -29.48
N ASN A 224 -7.99 7.20 -28.68
CA ASN A 224 -8.49 8.52 -29.10
C ASN A 224 -7.36 9.50 -29.44
N PHE A 225 -6.10 9.14 -29.17
CA PHE A 225 -4.94 9.98 -29.49
C PHE A 225 -4.48 9.80 -30.95
N VAL A 226 -3.83 10.85 -31.47
CA VAL A 226 -3.07 10.80 -32.71
C VAL A 226 -1.60 10.51 -32.38
N TYR A 227 -1.00 9.58 -33.11
CA TYR A 227 0.39 9.17 -33.00
C TYR A 227 1.14 9.58 -34.26
N VAL A 228 2.40 9.97 -34.09
CA VAL A 228 3.30 10.38 -35.18
C VAL A 228 4.38 9.34 -35.40
N LYS A 229 4.57 8.96 -36.66
CA LYS A 229 5.72 8.18 -37.12
C LYS A 229 6.81 9.17 -37.52
N ALA A 230 7.77 9.41 -36.63
CA ALA A 230 8.77 10.46 -36.76
C ALA A 230 10.18 9.90 -37.02
N ARG A 231 10.82 10.32 -38.11
CA ARG A 231 12.23 10.01 -38.40
C ARG A 231 13.14 11.03 -37.74
N ASN A 232 14.09 10.58 -36.92
CA ASN A 232 15.17 11.42 -36.44
C ASN A 232 16.10 11.80 -37.62
N ARG A 233 16.34 13.09 -37.85
CA ARG A 233 17.12 13.61 -38.99
C ARG A 233 18.61 13.26 -38.93
N HIS A 234 19.15 12.90 -37.76
CA HIS A 234 20.56 12.62 -37.52
C HIS A 234 20.89 11.13 -37.49
N SER A 235 20.13 10.33 -36.73
CA SER A 235 20.33 8.88 -36.60
C SER A 235 19.51 8.03 -37.56
N GLY A 236 18.58 8.63 -38.31
CA GLY A 236 17.73 7.95 -39.29
C GLY A 236 16.66 7.01 -38.70
N LYS A 237 16.71 6.75 -37.39
CA LYS A 237 15.72 5.93 -36.66
C LYS A 237 14.31 6.50 -36.84
N VAL A 238 13.34 5.63 -37.13
CA VAL A 238 11.92 5.98 -37.18
C VAL A 238 11.25 5.53 -35.88
N LEU A 239 10.63 6.46 -35.18
CA LEU A 239 10.06 6.28 -33.84
C LEU A 239 8.57 6.63 -33.84
N VAL A 240 7.77 5.89 -33.09
CA VAL A 240 6.33 6.14 -32.92
C VAL A 240 6.04 6.57 -31.48
N VAL A 241 5.38 7.73 -31.34
CA VAL A 241 4.96 8.36 -30.08
C VAL A 241 3.64 9.12 -30.29
N ALA A 242 2.94 9.49 -29.22
CA ALA A 242 1.77 10.38 -29.34
C ALA A 242 2.20 11.77 -29.85
N GLU A 243 1.38 12.42 -30.68
CA GLU A 243 1.70 13.72 -31.30
C GLU A 243 2.03 14.80 -30.26
N SER A 244 1.24 14.87 -29.18
CA SER A 244 1.44 15.79 -28.06
C SER A 244 2.74 15.55 -27.28
N ARG A 245 3.40 14.40 -27.47
CA ARG A 245 4.64 13.98 -26.77
C ARG A 245 5.88 13.93 -27.68
N LEU A 246 5.76 14.30 -28.96
CA LEU A 246 6.89 14.37 -29.90
C LEU A 246 8.04 15.27 -29.41
N SER A 247 7.70 16.30 -28.62
CA SER A 247 8.63 17.26 -28.01
C SER A 247 9.58 16.67 -26.96
N GLU A 248 9.26 15.48 -26.43
CA GLU A 248 9.97 14.81 -25.32
C GLU A 248 11.07 13.87 -25.81
N LEU A 249 11.08 13.52 -27.11
CA LEU A 249 12.13 12.71 -27.70
C LEU A 249 13.47 13.45 -27.65
N PRO A 250 14.59 12.74 -27.42
CA PRO A 250 15.89 13.36 -27.23
C PRO A 250 16.37 14.08 -28.50
N ARG A 251 16.73 15.36 -28.35
CA ARG A 251 17.31 16.17 -29.43
C ARG A 251 18.78 15.80 -29.62
N GLU A 252 19.07 14.99 -30.64
CA GLU A 252 20.46 14.69 -31.02
C GLU A 252 21.14 15.91 -31.64
N LYS A 253 22.43 16.11 -31.32
CA LYS A 253 23.29 17.13 -31.93
C LYS A 253 24.30 16.46 -32.86
N PRO A 254 24.69 17.11 -33.97
CA PRO A 254 25.70 16.56 -34.88
C PRO A 254 27.04 16.36 -34.16
N LYS A 255 27.63 15.17 -34.31
CA LYS A 255 28.97 14.87 -33.78
C LYS A 255 30.03 15.69 -34.52
N GLN A 256 30.63 16.68 -33.85
CA GLN A 256 31.81 17.35 -34.36
C GLN A 256 32.99 16.36 -34.40
N SER A 257 33.62 16.20 -35.56
CA SER A 257 34.87 15.47 -35.74
C SER A 257 36.04 16.34 -35.29
N THR A 258 36.54 16.13 -34.07
CA THR A 258 37.77 16.79 -33.59
C THR A 258 39.00 16.27 -34.33
N VAL A 259 39.45 17.03 -35.33
CA VAL A 259 40.78 16.87 -35.93
C VAL A 259 41.82 17.42 -34.94
N ASN A 260 42.82 16.62 -34.60
CA ASN A 260 43.87 17.01 -33.66
C ASN A 260 44.81 18.06 -34.27
N GLY A 261 44.67 19.31 -33.83
CA GLY A 261 45.71 20.35 -33.94
C GLY A 261 46.56 20.41 -32.66
N PRO A 262 47.81 20.93 -32.72
CA PRO A 262 48.71 20.93 -31.57
C PRO A 262 48.23 21.86 -30.44
N VAL A 263 48.52 21.45 -29.21
CA VAL A 263 48.28 22.25 -27.99
C VAL A 263 49.37 23.31 -27.86
N ASP A 264 48.96 24.55 -27.55
CA ASP A 264 49.84 25.59 -27.01
C ASP A 264 49.22 26.10 -25.69
N ASP A 265 50.07 26.35 -24.69
CA ASP A 265 49.70 26.26 -23.28
C ASP A 265 49.90 27.61 -22.58
N SER A 266 48.86 28.46 -22.49
CA SER A 266 48.94 29.62 -21.59
C SER A 266 47.61 30.20 -21.05
N LYS A 267 47.67 30.53 -19.75
CA LYS A 267 46.93 31.57 -19.00
C LYS A 267 45.44 31.37 -18.69
N LYS A 268 45.20 31.09 -17.40
CA LYS A 268 43.95 31.31 -16.65
C LYS A 268 43.53 32.80 -16.65
N SER A 269 42.23 33.06 -16.69
CA SER A 269 41.62 34.22 -15.99
C SER A 269 40.14 33.95 -15.66
N ASN A 270 39.71 34.28 -14.45
CA ASN A 270 38.30 34.16 -14.04
C ASN A 270 37.47 35.33 -14.61
N ALA A 271 36.32 35.03 -15.21
CA ALA A 271 35.30 36.03 -15.55
C ALA A 271 33.90 35.54 -15.12
N LYS A 272 33.23 36.29 -14.25
CA LYS A 272 31.82 36.05 -13.91
C LYS A 272 30.95 36.50 -15.09
N VAL A 273 30.23 35.57 -15.72
CA VAL A 273 29.20 35.91 -16.73
C VAL A 273 27.83 35.92 -16.06
N LYS A 274 27.08 37.01 -16.27
CA LYS A 274 25.69 37.16 -15.79
C LYS A 274 24.76 36.26 -16.61
N THR A 275 23.81 35.59 -15.98
CA THR A 275 22.75 34.85 -16.66
C THR A 275 21.74 35.81 -17.32
N SER A 276 22.02 36.22 -18.55
CA SER A 276 21.05 36.92 -19.40
C SER A 276 20.00 35.93 -19.92
N SER A 277 18.75 36.09 -19.48
CA SER A 277 17.60 35.35 -19.99
C SER A 277 17.41 35.62 -21.49
N GLY A 278 17.59 34.61 -22.34
CA GLY A 278 17.56 34.80 -23.80
C GLY A 278 17.77 33.53 -24.64
N ALA A 279 17.41 32.35 -24.14
CA ALA A 279 17.44 31.13 -24.93
C ALA A 279 16.32 31.18 -25.99
N LYS A 280 16.70 31.22 -27.28
CA LYS A 280 15.75 31.04 -28.39
C LYS A 280 15.12 29.63 -28.28
N LYS A 281 13.81 29.54 -28.47
CA LYS A 281 13.14 28.26 -28.73
C LYS A 281 13.46 27.84 -30.16
N GLU A 282 14.40 26.92 -30.33
CA GLU A 282 14.61 26.20 -31.59
C GLU A 282 13.57 25.06 -31.69
N ASN A 283 13.03 24.84 -32.89
CA ASN A 283 11.84 24.00 -33.09
C ASN A 283 12.18 22.51 -33.01
N ILE A 284 11.16 21.67 -32.78
CA ILE A 284 11.35 20.21 -32.77
C ILE A 284 11.53 19.64 -34.20
N GLU A 285 10.99 20.37 -35.19
CA GLU A 285 11.01 20.08 -36.64
C GLU A 285 12.44 20.01 -37.21
N ASP A 286 13.38 20.73 -36.58
CA ASP A 286 14.82 20.72 -36.89
C ASP A 286 15.49 19.38 -36.52
N SER A 287 14.88 18.60 -35.62
CA SER A 287 15.41 17.30 -35.15
C SER A 287 14.66 16.09 -35.71
N TYR A 288 13.34 16.24 -35.94
CA TYR A 288 12.45 15.13 -36.34
C TYR A 288 11.59 15.50 -37.56
N GLU A 289 11.47 14.55 -38.49
CA GLU A 289 10.60 14.60 -39.66
C GLU A 289 9.38 13.71 -39.43
N VAL A 290 8.17 14.29 -39.35
CA VAL A 290 6.93 13.51 -39.27
C VAL A 290 6.64 12.92 -40.66
N LEU A 291 6.66 11.59 -40.76
CA LEU A 291 6.41 10.86 -42.00
C LEU A 291 4.92 10.51 -42.17
N GLU A 292 4.24 10.24 -41.06
CA GLU A 292 2.87 9.72 -41.04
C GLU A 292 2.18 10.10 -39.73
N LYS A 293 0.85 10.24 -39.77
CA LYS A 293 -0.03 10.37 -38.60
C LYS A 293 -1.02 9.22 -38.60
N VAL A 294 -1.16 8.54 -37.48
CA VAL A 294 -2.03 7.36 -37.29
C VAL A 294 -2.87 7.52 -36.02
N THR A 295 -4.06 6.92 -35.97
CA THR A 295 -4.89 6.95 -34.75
C THR A 295 -4.47 5.83 -33.78
N GLY A 296 -4.66 6.03 -32.48
CA GLY A 296 -4.39 4.99 -31.49
C GLY A 296 -5.15 3.68 -31.78
N ALA A 297 -6.42 3.80 -32.15
CA ALA A 297 -7.24 2.68 -32.61
C ALA A 297 -6.61 1.89 -33.78
N SER A 298 -5.93 2.55 -34.71
CA SER A 298 -5.26 1.89 -35.85
C SER A 298 -3.96 1.15 -35.49
N LEU A 299 -3.38 1.42 -34.31
CA LEU A 299 -2.19 0.73 -33.82
C LEU A 299 -2.53 -0.60 -33.12
N VAL A 300 -3.76 -0.77 -32.62
CA VAL A 300 -4.18 -1.94 -31.82
C VAL A 300 -3.96 -3.24 -32.59
N GLY A 301 -3.37 -4.24 -31.93
CA GLY A 301 -3.03 -5.54 -32.53
C GLY A 301 -1.67 -5.58 -33.25
N THR A 302 -1.03 -4.44 -33.53
CA THR A 302 0.32 -4.39 -34.14
C THR A 302 1.33 -5.12 -33.26
N LYS A 303 2.06 -6.10 -33.82
CA LYS A 303 3.09 -6.87 -33.09
C LYS A 303 4.44 -6.15 -33.04
N TYR A 304 5.17 -6.33 -31.96
CA TYR A 304 6.49 -5.75 -31.72
C TYR A 304 7.50 -6.80 -31.22
N GLU A 305 8.80 -6.53 -31.37
CA GLU A 305 9.86 -7.39 -30.82
C GLU A 305 10.02 -7.17 -29.30
N PRO A 306 9.80 -8.19 -28.44
CA PRO A 306 9.98 -8.04 -26.99
C PRO A 306 11.43 -7.73 -26.62
N LEU A 307 11.65 -7.09 -25.47
CA LEU A 307 12.99 -6.74 -24.98
C LEU A 307 13.79 -7.96 -24.50
N PHE A 308 13.10 -8.97 -23.98
CA PHE A 308 13.67 -10.20 -23.46
C PHE A 308 12.80 -11.38 -23.87
N ASN A 309 13.41 -12.54 -24.08
CA ASN A 309 12.73 -13.73 -24.62
C ASN A 309 12.14 -14.63 -23.52
N TYR A 310 12.14 -14.20 -22.25
CA TYR A 310 11.71 -14.98 -21.08
C TYR A 310 10.25 -15.44 -21.13
N PHE A 311 9.43 -14.81 -21.99
CA PHE A 311 7.99 -15.02 -22.10
C PHE A 311 7.57 -15.38 -23.53
N SER A 312 8.48 -15.93 -24.34
CA SER A 312 8.27 -16.23 -25.77
C SER A 312 7.09 -17.17 -26.04
N GLU A 313 6.71 -18.02 -25.08
CA GLU A 313 5.54 -18.89 -25.15
C GLU A 313 4.20 -18.13 -25.28
N PHE A 314 4.13 -16.87 -24.82
CA PHE A 314 2.94 -16.03 -24.97
C PHE A 314 2.83 -15.34 -26.34
N SER A 315 3.78 -15.57 -27.26
CA SER A 315 3.89 -14.80 -28.52
C SER A 315 2.71 -14.93 -29.50
N GLU A 316 1.79 -15.88 -29.29
CA GLU A 316 0.51 -15.92 -30.00
C GLU A 316 -0.39 -14.74 -29.60
N VAL A 317 -0.60 -14.53 -28.29
CA VAL A 317 -1.56 -13.56 -27.70
C VAL A 317 -0.93 -12.22 -27.28
N ALA A 318 0.34 -12.24 -26.89
CA ALA A 318 1.10 -11.12 -26.34
C ALA A 318 2.01 -10.45 -27.40
N PHE A 319 2.88 -9.55 -26.94
CA PHE A 319 3.83 -8.77 -27.73
C PHE A 319 3.16 -7.98 -28.87
N ARG A 320 2.01 -7.40 -28.53
CA ARG A 320 1.18 -6.57 -29.39
C ARG A 320 0.72 -5.30 -28.69
N VAL A 321 0.29 -4.32 -29.48
CA VAL A 321 -0.40 -3.13 -28.98
C VAL A 321 -1.82 -3.49 -28.50
N VAL A 322 -2.20 -2.91 -27.38
CA VAL A 322 -3.54 -2.91 -26.76
C VAL A 322 -3.96 -1.46 -26.51
N ALA A 323 -5.25 -1.20 -26.30
CA ALA A 323 -5.72 0.15 -26.00
C ALA A 323 -6.47 0.25 -24.67
N ASP A 324 -6.32 1.40 -24.02
CA ASP A 324 -7.12 1.83 -22.86
C ASP A 324 -7.05 3.34 -22.67
N ASN A 325 -8.07 3.92 -22.03
CA ASN A 325 -8.17 5.36 -21.80
C ASN A 325 -7.45 5.86 -20.53
N TYR A 326 -6.82 4.98 -19.72
CA TYR A 326 -5.92 5.41 -18.64
C TYR A 326 -4.66 6.12 -19.16
N VAL A 327 -4.25 5.82 -20.40
CA VAL A 327 -3.07 6.42 -21.03
C VAL A 327 -3.36 7.90 -21.35
N THR A 328 -2.54 8.80 -20.79
CA THR A 328 -2.68 10.26 -20.93
C THR A 328 -1.46 10.90 -21.58
N ASP A 329 -1.57 12.16 -21.98
CA ASP A 329 -0.49 12.98 -22.53
C ASP A 329 0.23 13.85 -21.47
N GLY A 330 -0.10 13.68 -20.19
CA GLY A 330 0.55 14.41 -19.09
C GLY A 330 1.97 13.94 -18.76
N SER A 331 2.40 12.76 -19.25
CA SER A 331 3.74 12.21 -18.97
C SER A 331 4.22 11.26 -20.07
N GLY A 332 5.46 10.77 -19.97
CA GLY A 332 6.06 9.79 -20.88
C GLY A 332 5.95 10.16 -22.37
N THR A 333 5.65 9.16 -23.20
CA THR A 333 5.55 9.27 -24.68
C THR A 333 4.13 9.07 -25.22
N GLY A 334 3.14 8.86 -24.36
CA GLY A 334 1.78 8.42 -24.73
C GLY A 334 1.70 6.94 -25.13
N ILE A 335 2.78 6.17 -24.96
CA ILE A 335 2.79 4.70 -25.07
C ILE A 335 3.33 4.15 -23.75
N VAL A 336 2.54 3.30 -23.07
CA VAL A 336 2.91 2.67 -21.80
C VAL A 336 3.33 1.23 -22.07
N HIS A 337 4.36 0.75 -21.38
CA HIS A 337 4.71 -0.67 -21.42
C HIS A 337 3.96 -1.39 -20.30
N CYS A 338 3.31 -2.52 -20.61
CA CYS A 338 2.50 -3.23 -19.62
C CYS A 338 3.23 -4.46 -19.09
N ALA A 339 3.31 -4.58 -17.76
CA ALA A 339 3.87 -5.70 -17.02
C ALA A 339 2.85 -6.17 -15.95
N PRO A 340 1.84 -6.98 -16.32
CA PRO A 340 0.60 -7.16 -15.55
C PRO A 340 0.75 -7.82 -14.17
N ALA A 341 1.89 -8.41 -13.85
CA ALA A 341 2.17 -8.88 -12.49
C ALA A 341 2.57 -7.75 -11.51
N PHE A 342 2.71 -6.50 -11.99
CA PHE A 342 3.29 -5.37 -11.25
C PHE A 342 2.50 -4.04 -11.37
N GLY A 343 1.29 -4.05 -11.93
CA GLY A 343 0.43 -2.84 -12.03
C GLY A 343 -1.06 -3.18 -12.18
N GLU A 344 -1.95 -2.41 -11.53
CA GLU A 344 -3.42 -2.63 -11.52
C GLU A 344 -4.03 -2.46 -12.91
N ASP A 345 -3.77 -1.32 -13.57
CA ASP A 345 -4.24 -1.07 -14.94
C ASP A 345 -3.57 -2.00 -15.96
N ASP A 346 -2.28 -2.31 -15.81
CA ASP A 346 -1.61 -3.30 -16.66
C ASP A 346 -2.29 -4.66 -16.59
N TYR A 347 -2.63 -5.12 -15.38
CA TYR A 347 -3.37 -6.37 -15.19
C TYR A 347 -4.74 -6.31 -15.86
N ARG A 348 -5.54 -5.28 -15.52
CA ARG A 348 -6.88 -5.06 -16.07
C ARG A 348 -6.89 -5.06 -17.60
N VAL A 349 -6.04 -4.24 -18.22
CA VAL A 349 -5.98 -4.08 -19.68
C VAL A 349 -5.48 -5.35 -20.36
N CYS A 350 -4.51 -6.06 -19.77
CA CYS A 350 -4.03 -7.34 -20.32
C CYS A 350 -5.08 -8.47 -20.19
N ILE A 351 -5.94 -8.45 -19.18
CA ILE A 351 -7.09 -9.36 -19.03
C ILE A 351 -8.18 -9.02 -20.06
N GLU A 352 -8.57 -7.75 -20.16
CA GLU A 352 -9.60 -7.25 -21.09
C GLU A 352 -9.20 -7.51 -22.55
N ASN A 353 -7.90 -7.44 -22.86
CA ASN A 353 -7.34 -7.74 -24.18
C ASN A 353 -6.92 -9.23 -24.37
N GLN A 354 -7.22 -10.13 -23.42
CA GLN A 354 -6.89 -11.57 -23.52
C GLN A 354 -5.39 -11.87 -23.73
N VAL A 355 -4.51 -10.95 -23.30
CA VAL A 355 -3.04 -11.16 -23.26
C VAL A 355 -2.68 -12.13 -22.12
N ILE A 356 -3.49 -12.12 -21.05
CA ILE A 356 -3.48 -13.09 -19.96
C ILE A 356 -4.93 -13.52 -19.66
N ALA A 357 -5.10 -14.71 -19.09
CA ALA A 357 -6.40 -15.25 -18.69
C ALA A 357 -6.71 -14.94 -17.22
N LYS A 358 -7.98 -14.62 -16.92
CA LYS A 358 -8.46 -14.40 -15.55
C LYS A 358 -8.76 -15.73 -14.86
N VAL A 359 -8.28 -15.93 -13.63
CA VAL A 359 -8.85 -16.96 -12.76
C VAL A 359 -10.25 -16.55 -12.33
N GLY A 360 -11.24 -17.31 -12.78
CA GLY A 360 -12.64 -17.09 -12.45
C GLY A 360 -13.36 -18.41 -12.29
N ILE A 361 -13.93 -18.64 -11.10
CA ILE A 361 -14.93 -19.69 -10.89
C ILE A 361 -16.14 -19.36 -11.77
N GLN A 362 -16.31 -20.08 -12.87
CA GLN A 362 -17.36 -19.79 -13.82
C GLN A 362 -18.66 -20.42 -13.34
N ARG A 363 -19.44 -19.65 -12.58
CA ARG A 363 -20.77 -20.03 -12.09
C ARG A 363 -21.75 -20.03 -13.27
N HIS A 364 -21.94 -21.20 -13.87
CA HIS A 364 -23.06 -21.43 -14.77
C HIS A 364 -24.25 -21.98 -13.99
N VAL A 365 -25.44 -21.61 -14.45
CA VAL A 365 -26.69 -22.27 -14.05
C VAL A 365 -26.90 -23.37 -15.09
N ASP A 366 -27.09 -24.61 -14.66
CA ASP A 366 -27.40 -25.70 -15.57
C ASP A 366 -28.84 -25.63 -16.10
N ASP A 367 -29.18 -26.49 -17.07
CA ASP A 367 -30.53 -26.59 -17.66
C ASP A 367 -31.62 -26.97 -16.63
N GLN A 368 -31.25 -27.24 -15.38
CA GLN A 368 -32.12 -27.65 -14.26
C GLN A 368 -32.22 -26.57 -13.18
N GLY A 369 -31.53 -25.43 -13.34
CA GLY A 369 -31.57 -24.30 -12.40
C GLY A 369 -30.56 -24.39 -11.24
N SER A 370 -29.66 -25.38 -11.23
CA SER A 370 -28.66 -25.56 -10.18
C SER A 370 -27.39 -24.74 -10.46
N LEU A 371 -26.77 -24.21 -9.41
CA LEU A 371 -25.47 -23.55 -9.50
C LEU A 371 -24.36 -24.60 -9.63
N VAL A 372 -23.77 -24.71 -10.82
CA VAL A 372 -22.62 -25.59 -11.05
C VAL A 372 -21.34 -24.77 -11.00
N GLN A 373 -20.40 -25.24 -10.19
CA GLN A 373 -19.05 -24.67 -10.07
C GLN A 373 -18.10 -25.47 -10.96
N GLN A 374 -17.56 -24.85 -11.99
CA GLN A 374 -16.56 -25.45 -12.86
C GLN A 374 -15.23 -24.69 -12.77
N ALA A 375 -14.14 -25.43 -12.59
CA ALA A 375 -12.78 -24.88 -12.61
C ALA A 375 -12.39 -24.51 -14.06
N GLY A 376 -12.20 -23.21 -14.31
CA GLY A 376 -11.61 -22.72 -15.55
C GLY A 376 -10.12 -23.01 -15.65
N LEU A 377 -9.53 -22.90 -16.85
CA LEU A 377 -8.09 -23.12 -17.05
C LEU A 377 -7.25 -22.13 -16.23
N GLY A 378 -6.06 -22.59 -15.82
CA GLY A 378 -5.24 -21.98 -14.78
C GLY A 378 -4.67 -20.59 -15.07
N GLU A 379 -4.18 -19.96 -14.00
CA GLU A 379 -3.60 -18.62 -13.99
C GLU A 379 -2.33 -18.56 -14.84
N ASN A 380 -2.39 -17.89 -15.98
CA ASN A 380 -1.24 -17.66 -16.88
C ASN A 380 -0.38 -16.43 -16.46
N LEU A 381 -0.62 -15.86 -15.29
CA LEU A 381 0.09 -14.70 -14.77
C LEU A 381 1.43 -15.10 -14.13
N ILE A 382 2.55 -14.94 -14.84
CA ILE A 382 3.87 -15.26 -14.28
C ILE A 382 4.42 -14.09 -13.46
N VAL A 383 4.45 -14.24 -12.15
CA VAL A 383 5.10 -13.30 -11.22
C VAL A 383 6.61 -13.54 -11.21
N ALA A 384 7.35 -12.64 -11.84
CA ALA A 384 8.79 -12.79 -12.07
C ALA A 384 9.70 -12.46 -10.87
N VAL A 385 9.12 -12.07 -9.72
CA VAL A 385 9.83 -11.58 -8.53
C VAL A 385 9.26 -12.27 -7.27
N ASP A 386 10.12 -12.64 -6.34
CA ASP A 386 9.79 -13.36 -5.10
C ASP A 386 9.40 -12.45 -3.92
N ASP A 387 9.21 -13.05 -2.73
CA ASP A 387 8.85 -12.36 -1.47
C ASP A 387 9.97 -11.51 -0.86
N ASP A 388 11.22 -11.74 -1.24
CA ASP A 388 12.35 -10.90 -0.85
C ASP A 388 12.57 -9.76 -1.86
N GLY A 389 11.71 -9.62 -2.87
CA GLY A 389 11.85 -8.63 -3.94
C GLY A 389 12.96 -8.95 -4.93
N CYS A 390 13.37 -10.22 -5.02
CA CYS A 390 14.43 -10.70 -5.91
C CYS A 390 13.86 -11.40 -7.15
N PHE A 391 14.58 -11.33 -8.27
CA PHE A 391 14.15 -12.00 -9.51
C PHE A 391 14.19 -13.52 -9.38
N THR A 392 13.14 -14.20 -9.81
CA THR A 392 13.07 -15.67 -9.84
C THR A 392 13.97 -16.27 -10.91
N SER A 393 14.05 -17.60 -10.98
CA SER A 393 14.77 -18.32 -12.05
C SER A 393 14.22 -18.08 -13.45
N ARG A 394 13.03 -17.45 -13.60
CA ARG A 394 12.45 -17.09 -14.89
C ARG A 394 13.25 -15.99 -15.60
N ILE A 395 13.82 -15.05 -14.84
CA ILE A 395 14.57 -13.90 -15.37
C ILE A 395 16.07 -14.21 -15.27
N MET A 396 16.54 -15.03 -16.21
CA MET A 396 17.86 -15.68 -16.13
C MET A 396 19.03 -14.69 -15.95
N ASP A 397 19.04 -13.56 -16.67
CA ASP A 397 20.16 -12.60 -16.64
C ASP A 397 20.31 -11.87 -15.29
N PHE A 398 19.25 -11.84 -14.46
CA PHE A 398 19.18 -11.06 -13.21
C PHE A 398 18.77 -11.89 -11.98
N SER A 399 18.68 -13.21 -12.11
CA SER A 399 18.11 -14.11 -11.10
C SER A 399 18.81 -14.01 -9.74
N GLY A 400 18.03 -14.05 -8.66
CA GLY A 400 18.50 -13.91 -7.28
C GLY A 400 18.93 -12.50 -6.86
N ARG A 401 18.82 -11.49 -7.74
CA ARG A 401 19.09 -10.08 -7.42
C ARG A 401 17.81 -9.33 -7.09
N HIS A 402 17.88 -8.46 -6.09
CA HIS A 402 16.80 -7.54 -5.73
C HIS A 402 16.55 -6.51 -6.85
N VAL A 403 15.27 -6.21 -7.11
CA VAL A 403 14.83 -5.45 -8.29
C VAL A 403 15.52 -4.08 -8.47
N LYS A 404 15.63 -3.26 -7.41
CA LYS A 404 16.31 -1.94 -7.47
C LYS A 404 17.82 -2.04 -7.68
N ASP A 405 18.44 -3.17 -7.35
CA ASP A 405 19.88 -3.43 -7.58
C ASP A 405 20.15 -3.95 -9.00
N ALA A 406 19.11 -4.28 -9.77
CA ALA A 406 19.19 -4.73 -11.15
C ALA A 406 18.81 -3.65 -12.18
N ASP A 407 18.16 -2.54 -11.77
CA ASP A 407 17.74 -1.45 -12.66
C ASP A 407 18.88 -0.95 -13.58
N LYS A 408 20.11 -0.83 -13.06
CA LYS A 408 21.29 -0.40 -13.83
C LYS A 408 21.67 -1.38 -14.93
N ASP A 409 21.81 -2.66 -14.57
CA ASP A 409 22.21 -3.74 -15.46
C ASP A 409 21.14 -4.02 -16.54
N ILE A 410 19.85 -3.81 -16.20
CA ILE A 410 18.74 -3.85 -17.16
C ILE A 410 18.85 -2.68 -18.17
N ILE A 411 19.16 -1.47 -17.70
CA ILE A 411 19.44 -0.32 -18.59
C ILE A 411 20.64 -0.62 -19.50
N GLU A 412 21.69 -1.25 -18.99
CA GLU A 412 22.85 -1.65 -19.78
C GLU A 412 22.52 -2.76 -20.80
N ALA A 413 21.69 -3.75 -20.45
CA ALA A 413 21.23 -4.79 -21.38
C ALA A 413 20.35 -4.21 -22.50
N VAL A 414 19.45 -3.28 -22.19
CA VAL A 414 18.61 -2.56 -23.18
C VAL A 414 19.46 -1.65 -24.07
N LYS A 415 20.51 -1.03 -23.51
CA LYS A 415 21.50 -0.23 -24.25
C LYS A 415 22.37 -1.09 -25.17
N ALA A 416 22.81 -2.26 -24.72
CA ALA A 416 23.59 -3.22 -25.51
C ALA A 416 22.78 -3.75 -26.72
N LYS A 417 21.47 -3.94 -26.55
CA LYS A 417 20.52 -4.24 -27.64
C LYS A 417 20.22 -3.05 -28.57
N GLY A 418 20.81 -1.87 -28.33
CA GLY A 418 20.62 -0.66 -29.15
C GLY A 418 19.24 0.01 -29.03
N ARG A 419 18.41 -0.46 -28.08
CA ARG A 419 17.00 -0.09 -27.89
C ARG A 419 16.77 1.02 -26.87
N LEU A 420 17.78 1.41 -26.10
CA LEU A 420 17.69 2.60 -25.22
C LEU A 420 17.67 3.89 -26.09
N ILE A 421 16.66 4.75 -25.87
CA ILE A 421 16.48 6.03 -26.58
C ILE A 421 16.89 7.22 -25.70
N LYS A 422 16.35 7.30 -24.47
CA LYS A 422 16.66 8.33 -23.46
C LYS A 422 17.02 7.63 -22.16
N THR A 423 17.96 8.21 -21.42
CA THR A 423 18.20 7.89 -20.00
C THR A 423 18.43 9.19 -19.23
N GLY A 424 17.89 9.24 -18.02
CA GLY A 424 17.96 10.38 -17.11
C GLY A 424 17.55 9.96 -15.70
N THR A 425 17.14 10.94 -14.90
CA THR A 425 16.68 10.72 -13.52
C THR A 425 15.53 11.67 -13.26
N LEU A 426 14.41 11.13 -12.77
CA LEU A 426 13.24 11.92 -12.39
C LEU A 426 13.10 11.89 -10.87
N THR A 427 12.93 13.06 -10.27
CA THR A 427 12.51 13.15 -8.86
C THR A 427 10.99 13.15 -8.83
N HIS A 428 10.39 12.13 -8.23
CA HIS A 428 8.94 11.97 -8.10
C HIS A 428 8.56 11.43 -6.71
N SER A 429 7.30 11.58 -6.33
CA SER A 429 6.81 11.06 -5.05
C SER A 429 6.47 9.57 -5.19
N TYR A 430 7.16 8.72 -4.44
CA TYR A 430 7.06 7.27 -4.49
C TYR A 430 6.60 6.70 -3.13
N PRO A 431 5.81 5.62 -3.08
CA PRO A 431 5.34 5.04 -1.82
C PRO A 431 6.43 4.19 -1.14
N PHE A 432 6.60 4.40 0.16
CA PHE A 432 7.52 3.66 1.03
C PHE A 432 6.76 2.84 2.06
N CYS A 433 7.37 1.74 2.50
CA CYS A 433 6.86 0.99 3.65
C CYS A 433 6.92 1.88 4.90
N TRP A 434 5.76 2.17 5.47
CA TRP A 434 5.61 3.07 6.61
C TRP A 434 6.41 2.65 7.86
N ARG A 435 6.87 1.39 7.95
CA ARG A 435 7.64 0.86 9.09
C ARG A 435 9.11 0.55 8.77
N SER A 436 9.40 -0.25 7.74
CA SER A 436 10.78 -0.58 7.35
C SER A 436 11.52 0.56 6.65
N LYS A 437 10.76 1.50 6.06
CA LYS A 437 11.25 2.58 5.19
C LYS A 437 12.01 2.10 3.94
N THR A 438 11.73 0.89 3.47
CA THR A 438 12.10 0.42 2.11
C THR A 438 11.09 0.95 1.08
N PRO A 439 11.47 1.14 -0.19
CA PRO A 439 10.49 1.39 -1.26
C PRO A 439 9.48 0.24 -1.33
N LEU A 440 8.23 0.53 -1.69
CA LEU A 440 7.26 -0.51 -2.04
C LEU A 440 7.42 -0.93 -3.50
N ILE A 441 6.98 -2.15 -3.83
CA ILE A 441 6.68 -2.55 -5.20
C ILE A 441 5.26 -3.11 -5.24
N TYR A 442 4.55 -2.84 -6.32
CA TYR A 442 3.31 -3.52 -6.64
C TYR A 442 3.65 -4.91 -7.19
N ARG A 443 3.02 -5.95 -6.66
CA ARG A 443 3.21 -7.34 -7.08
C ARG A 443 1.90 -8.12 -6.92
N ALA A 444 1.56 -8.96 -7.89
CA ALA A 444 0.49 -9.95 -7.72
C ALA A 444 0.88 -11.01 -6.67
N VAL A 445 -0.04 -11.31 -5.75
CA VAL A 445 0.10 -12.18 -4.58
C VAL A 445 -1.25 -12.84 -4.24
N PRO A 446 -1.39 -14.18 -4.24
CA PRO A 446 -2.67 -14.85 -3.95
C PRO A 446 -3.14 -14.56 -2.53
N SER A 447 -4.34 -13.98 -2.37
CA SER A 447 -4.65 -13.25 -1.14
C SER A 447 -6.16 -12.86 -1.05
N TRP A 448 -6.71 -12.65 0.16
CA TRP A 448 -8.18 -12.53 0.38
C TRP A 448 -8.73 -11.09 0.29
N PHE A 449 -10.02 -10.86 -0.01
CA PHE A 449 -10.62 -9.50 -0.02
C PHE A 449 -11.98 -9.37 0.72
N ILE A 450 -12.21 -8.26 1.44
CA ILE A 450 -13.55 -7.72 1.80
C ILE A 450 -13.99 -6.77 0.69
N ARG A 451 -15.26 -6.92 0.28
CA ARG A 451 -15.88 -6.19 -0.82
C ARG A 451 -16.32 -4.75 -0.46
N VAL A 452 -15.37 -3.91 -0.04
CA VAL A 452 -15.62 -2.51 0.33
C VAL A 452 -16.22 -1.69 -0.81
N GLU A 453 -15.95 -2.03 -2.09
CA GLU A 453 -16.57 -1.32 -3.21
C GLU A 453 -18.10 -1.47 -3.24
N GLN A 454 -18.64 -2.56 -2.69
CA GLN A 454 -20.09 -2.80 -2.55
C GLN A 454 -20.72 -2.08 -1.34
N LEU A 455 -19.91 -1.35 -0.56
CA LEU A 455 -20.31 -0.65 0.67
C LEU A 455 -20.14 0.88 0.58
N LYS A 456 -19.52 1.44 -0.48
CA LYS A 456 -19.17 2.88 -0.58
C LYS A 456 -20.35 3.79 -0.25
N ASP A 457 -21.52 3.58 -0.86
CA ASP A 457 -22.71 4.42 -0.65
C ASP A 457 -23.16 4.45 0.82
N LYS A 458 -23.12 3.28 1.49
CA LYS A 458 -23.47 3.15 2.91
C LYS A 458 -22.43 3.82 3.80
N LEU A 459 -21.14 3.69 3.48
CA LEU A 459 -20.05 4.36 4.19
C LEU A 459 -20.14 5.89 4.05
N LEU A 460 -20.46 6.39 2.85
CA LEU A 460 -20.68 7.81 2.59
C LEU A 460 -21.90 8.35 3.33
N GLU A 461 -23.02 7.61 3.38
CA GLU A 461 -24.23 8.02 4.13
C GLU A 461 -24.01 8.00 5.65
N ASN A 462 -23.30 7.01 6.18
CA ASN A 462 -22.92 6.98 7.60
C ASN A 462 -21.95 8.13 7.95
N ASN A 463 -21.03 8.46 7.04
CA ASN A 463 -20.15 9.62 7.22
C ASN A 463 -20.94 10.95 7.23
N LYS A 464 -22.01 11.11 6.43
CA LYS A 464 -22.89 12.31 6.51
C LYS A 464 -23.52 12.48 7.89
N GLN A 465 -23.85 11.39 8.58
CA GLN A 465 -24.41 11.41 9.95
C GLN A 465 -23.34 11.64 11.04
N THR A 466 -22.06 11.45 10.73
CA THR A 466 -20.95 11.58 11.70
C THR A 466 -20.54 13.04 11.91
N SER A 467 -20.34 13.47 13.15
CA SER A 467 -19.77 14.80 13.46
C SER A 467 -18.25 14.73 13.51
N TRP A 468 -17.56 15.70 12.88
CA TRP A 468 -16.11 15.76 12.80
C TRP A 468 -15.61 17.13 13.28
N VAL A 469 -14.53 17.15 14.05
CA VAL A 469 -13.85 18.38 14.47
C VAL A 469 -12.36 18.26 14.07
N PRO A 470 -11.83 19.15 13.22
CA PRO A 470 -12.50 20.24 12.51
C PRO A 470 -13.37 19.76 11.33
N ASP A 471 -14.38 20.55 10.94
CA ASP A 471 -15.34 20.19 9.88
C ASP A 471 -14.70 19.82 8.53
N PHE A 472 -13.53 20.39 8.19
CA PHE A 472 -12.87 20.17 6.89
C PHE A 472 -12.39 18.72 6.65
N VAL A 473 -12.39 17.87 7.68
CA VAL A 473 -12.18 16.43 7.48
C VAL A 473 -13.37 15.79 6.72
N LYS A 474 -14.57 16.40 6.83
CA LYS A 474 -15.86 15.94 6.28
C LYS A 474 -16.41 16.83 5.15
N HIS A 475 -16.34 18.14 5.29
CA HIS A 475 -17.03 19.13 4.45
C HIS A 475 -16.16 20.36 4.15
N ASN A 476 -16.16 20.87 2.91
CA ASN A 476 -15.51 22.16 2.59
C ASN A 476 -16.05 23.27 3.50
N ASN A 477 -15.18 23.94 4.27
CA ASN A 477 -15.61 24.87 5.31
C ASN A 477 -15.85 26.30 4.79
N ALA A 478 -16.66 26.43 3.73
CA ALA A 478 -16.93 27.68 3.04
C ALA A 478 -17.66 28.76 3.89
N LYS A 479 -18.16 28.40 5.08
CA LYS A 479 -18.93 29.34 5.93
C LYS A 479 -18.08 30.30 6.76
N LEU A 480 -16.79 30.03 7.01
CA LEU A 480 -15.94 31.01 7.73
C LEU A 480 -15.52 32.21 6.85
N ALA A 481 -15.61 32.11 5.52
CA ALA A 481 -15.18 33.18 4.60
C ALA A 481 -16.17 34.36 4.51
N GLN A 482 -17.39 34.26 5.05
CA GLN A 482 -18.45 35.24 4.79
C GLN A 482 -18.30 36.59 5.52
N ASN A 483 -17.35 36.75 6.45
CA ASN A 483 -17.18 37.97 7.25
C ASN A 483 -16.08 38.93 6.76
N THR A 484 -15.40 38.66 5.64
CA THR A 484 -14.44 39.59 5.01
C THR A 484 -14.86 39.97 3.61
N LYS A 485 -15.93 40.79 3.50
CA LYS A 485 -16.15 41.62 2.31
C LYS A 485 -15.17 42.78 2.30
N LEU A 486 -13.99 42.54 1.73
CA LEU A 486 -13.16 43.60 1.17
C LEU A 486 -13.29 43.57 -0.35
N ASN A 487 -13.39 44.75 -0.95
CA ASN A 487 -13.69 44.88 -2.37
C ASN A 487 -12.40 44.68 -3.18
N ASN A 488 -12.44 43.77 -4.15
CA ASN A 488 -12.11 44.03 -5.56
C ASN A 488 -12.44 42.78 -6.40
N GLU A 489 -12.51 42.97 -7.72
CA GLU A 489 -12.62 41.87 -8.69
C GLU A 489 -11.22 41.29 -9.00
N GLU A 490 -11.18 40.04 -9.48
CA GLU A 490 -9.96 39.30 -9.87
C GLU A 490 -8.93 38.99 -8.76
N ASP A 491 -9.37 38.27 -7.71
CA ASP A 491 -8.45 37.55 -6.81
C ASP A 491 -8.70 36.03 -6.87
N TRP A 492 -7.66 35.23 -7.15
CA TRP A 492 -7.75 33.76 -7.31
C TRP A 492 -7.82 33.06 -5.95
N CYS A 493 -8.97 33.16 -5.28
CA CYS A 493 -9.22 32.52 -3.99
C CYS A 493 -9.19 30.98 -4.08
N TRP A 494 -8.58 30.33 -3.08
CA TRP A 494 -8.22 28.91 -3.04
C TRP A 494 -9.40 27.97 -2.70
N ASP A 495 -10.51 28.06 -3.45
CA ASP A 495 -11.79 27.37 -3.15
C ASP A 495 -11.80 25.87 -3.52
N ASN A 496 -10.65 25.19 -3.43
CA ASN A 496 -10.44 23.88 -4.04
C ASN A 496 -9.65 22.92 -3.14
N LYS A 497 -10.36 21.90 -2.62
CA LYS A 497 -9.92 20.86 -1.65
C LYS A 497 -9.75 21.46 -0.23
N GLU A 498 -10.13 20.78 0.85
CA GLU A 498 -10.18 19.33 1.08
C GLU A 498 -11.49 18.89 1.76
N LYS A 499 -11.97 17.67 1.45
CA LYS A 499 -12.80 16.85 2.37
C LYS A 499 -12.03 15.56 2.69
N ARG A 500 -11.04 15.59 3.57
CA ARG A 500 -10.00 14.54 3.66
C ARG A 500 -10.54 13.10 3.72
N PHE A 501 -11.53 12.82 4.57
CA PHE A 501 -12.08 11.48 4.74
C PHE A 501 -13.15 11.12 3.70
N HIS A 502 -13.94 12.09 3.25
CA HIS A 502 -15.03 11.88 2.29
C HIS A 502 -14.50 11.57 0.88
N ASN A 503 -13.55 12.38 0.37
CA ASN A 503 -12.95 12.15 -0.95
C ASN A 503 -12.16 10.82 -0.99
N TRP A 504 -11.60 10.41 0.16
CA TRP A 504 -10.95 9.12 0.30
C TRP A 504 -11.97 7.95 0.26
N LEU A 505 -13.13 8.08 0.93
CA LEU A 505 -14.20 7.08 0.87
C LEU A 505 -14.79 6.91 -0.55
N GLU A 506 -14.99 8.00 -1.29
CA GLU A 506 -15.47 7.96 -2.68
C GLU A 506 -14.56 7.08 -3.57
N ASN A 507 -13.24 7.15 -3.33
CA ASN A 507 -12.22 6.43 -4.09
C ASN A 507 -11.74 5.12 -3.41
N ALA A 508 -12.40 4.68 -2.33
CA ALA A 508 -12.02 3.47 -1.62
C ALA A 508 -12.14 2.23 -2.53
N ARG A 509 -11.09 1.40 -2.59
CA ARG A 509 -11.08 0.09 -3.25
C ARG A 509 -11.48 -1.02 -2.27
N ASP A 510 -11.72 -2.22 -2.78
CA ASP A 510 -11.92 -3.43 -1.97
C ASP A 510 -10.77 -3.58 -0.97
N TRP A 511 -11.10 -3.59 0.32
CA TRP A 511 -10.10 -3.76 1.36
C TRP A 511 -9.69 -5.21 1.39
N ALA A 512 -8.49 -5.43 0.91
CA ALA A 512 -7.82 -6.71 0.90
C ALA A 512 -7.60 -7.20 2.37
N VAL A 513 -7.80 -8.50 2.67
CA VAL A 513 -8.01 -9.12 4.01
C VAL A 513 -7.19 -10.40 4.44
N SER A 514 -5.90 -10.52 4.11
CA SER A 514 -4.94 -11.52 4.67
C SER A 514 -3.46 -11.02 4.81
N ARG A 515 -2.66 -11.51 5.78
CA ARG A 515 -1.22 -11.16 5.98
C ARG A 515 -0.32 -12.37 6.12
N SER A 516 0.65 -12.54 5.23
CA SER A 516 1.60 -13.68 5.23
C SER A 516 2.69 -13.62 6.32
N ARG A 517 2.35 -13.27 7.56
CA ARG A 517 3.26 -13.05 8.71
C ARG A 517 3.13 -14.12 9.80
N PHE A 518 3.84 -13.90 10.91
CA PHE A 518 4.03 -14.89 11.97
C PHE A 518 3.39 -14.47 13.28
N TRP A 519 3.58 -13.20 13.68
CA TRP A 519 3.01 -12.63 14.90
C TRP A 519 1.81 -11.74 14.60
N GLY A 520 0.65 -12.35 14.75
CA GLY A 520 -0.65 -11.72 14.66
C GLY A 520 -1.71 -12.80 14.77
N THR A 521 -2.96 -12.39 14.67
CA THR A 521 -4.04 -13.35 14.47
C THR A 521 -3.87 -14.15 13.16
N PRO A 522 -4.16 -15.46 13.14
CA PRO A 522 -4.22 -16.27 11.92
C PRO A 522 -5.64 -16.28 11.31
N LEU A 523 -5.77 -16.23 9.97
CA LEU A 523 -7.09 -16.28 9.33
C LEU A 523 -7.85 -17.57 9.71
N PRO A 524 -9.13 -17.47 10.12
CA PRO A 524 -9.91 -18.61 10.59
C PRO A 524 -10.51 -19.42 9.42
N VAL A 525 -9.75 -19.59 8.33
CA VAL A 525 -10.20 -20.27 7.11
C VAL A 525 -9.45 -21.59 6.97
N TRP A 526 -10.20 -22.68 6.98
CA TRP A 526 -9.74 -24.02 6.63
C TRP A 526 -10.17 -24.36 5.20
N ILE A 527 -9.28 -24.98 4.43
CA ILE A 527 -9.48 -25.33 3.02
C ILE A 527 -9.00 -26.75 2.72
N SER A 528 -9.68 -27.46 1.81
CA SER A 528 -9.25 -28.76 1.29
C SER A 528 -8.04 -28.63 0.35
N GLU A 529 -7.32 -29.72 0.11
CA GLU A 529 -6.12 -29.73 -0.75
C GLU A 529 -6.43 -29.42 -2.24
N ASP A 530 -7.66 -29.67 -2.69
CA ASP A 530 -8.16 -29.30 -4.01
C ASP A 530 -8.77 -27.88 -4.10
N GLY A 531 -8.93 -27.19 -2.96
CA GLY A 531 -9.52 -25.85 -2.87
C GLY A 531 -11.05 -25.79 -3.03
N GLU A 532 -11.75 -26.92 -3.18
CA GLU A 532 -13.20 -26.94 -3.41
C GLU A 532 -14.04 -26.83 -2.13
N GLU A 533 -13.52 -27.26 -0.97
CA GLU A 533 -14.18 -27.15 0.32
C GLU A 533 -13.52 -26.06 1.18
N ILE A 534 -14.29 -25.06 1.59
CA ILE A 534 -13.83 -23.94 2.43
C ILE A 534 -14.73 -23.82 3.66
N VAL A 535 -14.14 -23.91 4.85
CA VAL A 535 -14.83 -23.75 6.14
C VAL A 535 -14.22 -22.57 6.88
N VAL A 536 -15.03 -21.53 7.10
CA VAL A 536 -14.66 -20.40 7.96
C VAL A 536 -15.12 -20.67 9.38
N MET A 537 -14.21 -20.59 10.35
CA MET A 537 -14.54 -20.63 11.78
C MET A 537 -15.01 -19.24 12.23
N ASP A 538 -16.02 -19.23 13.09
CA ASP A 538 -16.73 -18.02 13.58
C ASP A 538 -16.74 -17.95 15.12
N SER A 539 -16.08 -18.92 15.75
CA SER A 539 -16.07 -19.16 17.20
C SER A 539 -15.05 -20.25 17.54
N ILE A 540 -14.49 -20.17 18.76
CA ILE A 540 -13.64 -21.25 19.31
C ILE A 540 -14.46 -22.54 19.46
N GLU A 541 -15.73 -22.46 19.88
CA GLU A 541 -16.61 -23.63 20.05
C GLU A 541 -16.77 -24.43 18.74
N LYS A 542 -16.91 -23.75 17.59
CA LYS A 542 -16.99 -24.41 16.28
C LYS A 542 -15.68 -25.10 15.91
N LEU A 543 -14.53 -24.49 16.21
CA LEU A 543 -13.22 -25.10 15.98
C LEU A 543 -12.99 -26.33 16.89
N GLU A 544 -13.29 -26.24 18.19
CA GLU A 544 -13.19 -27.38 19.11
C GLU A 544 -14.13 -28.52 18.69
N LYS A 545 -15.37 -28.19 18.27
CA LYS A 545 -16.38 -29.16 17.84
C LYS A 545 -16.05 -29.87 16.52
N LEU A 546 -15.37 -29.21 15.59
CA LEU A 546 -15.03 -29.76 14.27
C LEU A 546 -13.66 -30.47 14.23
N SER A 547 -12.73 -30.08 15.11
CA SER A 547 -11.42 -30.76 15.26
C SER A 547 -11.44 -31.89 16.31
N GLY A 548 -12.23 -31.74 17.37
CA GLY A 548 -12.12 -32.56 18.58
C GLY A 548 -11.00 -32.13 19.53
N GLU A 549 -10.23 -31.11 19.19
CA GLU A 549 -9.13 -30.57 20.01
C GLU A 549 -9.59 -29.38 20.87
N LYS A 550 -8.86 -29.08 21.95
CA LYS A 550 -9.13 -27.92 22.81
C LYS A 550 -8.21 -26.75 22.52
N VAL A 551 -8.76 -25.55 22.35
CA VAL A 551 -8.03 -24.38 21.86
C VAL A 551 -7.93 -23.31 22.94
N LEU A 552 -6.74 -23.18 23.52
CA LEU A 552 -6.42 -22.24 24.60
C LEU A 552 -5.54 -21.05 24.17
N ASP A 553 -5.10 -21.02 22.91
CA ASP A 553 -4.39 -19.89 22.30
C ASP A 553 -4.64 -19.96 20.78
N LEU A 554 -5.07 -18.85 20.17
CA LEU A 554 -5.37 -18.74 18.73
C LEU A 554 -4.15 -18.31 17.90
N HIS A 555 -2.97 -18.06 18.48
CA HIS A 555 -1.79 -17.67 17.69
C HIS A 555 -1.34 -18.79 16.73
N ARG A 556 -0.78 -18.39 15.59
CA ARG A 556 -0.46 -19.25 14.44
C ARG A 556 0.16 -20.61 14.81
N HIS A 557 1.26 -20.58 15.56
CA HIS A 557 2.00 -21.77 15.98
C HIS A 557 1.26 -22.70 16.97
N LYS A 558 0.04 -22.34 17.40
CA LYS A 558 -0.85 -23.11 18.28
C LYS A 558 -2.01 -23.76 17.52
N ILE A 559 -2.33 -23.31 16.31
CA ILE A 559 -3.49 -23.81 15.54
C ILE A 559 -3.18 -24.28 14.11
N ASP A 560 -2.00 -23.99 13.55
CA ASP A 560 -1.62 -24.44 12.19
C ASP A 560 -1.57 -25.98 12.03
N HIS A 561 -1.46 -26.73 13.13
CA HIS A 561 -1.49 -28.20 13.12
C HIS A 561 -2.90 -28.80 13.17
N ILE A 562 -3.91 -28.00 13.55
CA ILE A 562 -5.28 -28.48 13.75
C ILE A 562 -5.95 -28.68 12.39
N THR A 563 -6.37 -29.91 12.10
CA THR A 563 -7.02 -30.29 10.84
C THR A 563 -8.50 -30.64 11.05
N ILE A 564 -9.33 -30.38 10.05
CA ILE A 564 -10.77 -30.66 10.10
C ILE A 564 -11.09 -31.78 9.10
N PRO A 565 -11.80 -32.86 9.47
CA PRO A 565 -12.26 -33.88 8.52
C PRO A 565 -13.13 -33.25 7.42
N SER A 566 -12.96 -33.68 6.17
CA SER A 566 -13.81 -33.21 5.06
C SER A 566 -15.28 -33.58 5.27
N GLY A 567 -16.18 -32.62 5.07
CA GLY A 567 -17.62 -32.87 5.05
C GLY A 567 -18.10 -33.57 3.78
N ARG A 568 -17.23 -33.69 2.76
CA ARG A 568 -17.52 -34.36 1.47
C ARG A 568 -17.35 -35.88 1.55
N GLY A 569 -16.39 -36.35 2.35
CA GLY A 569 -16.13 -37.77 2.58
C GLY A 569 -14.68 -38.06 3.00
N PRO A 570 -14.38 -39.20 3.65
CA PRO A 570 -13.02 -39.56 4.07
C PRO A 570 -11.99 -39.61 2.93
N GLU A 571 -12.43 -39.86 1.69
CA GLU A 571 -11.63 -39.89 0.48
C GLU A 571 -11.08 -38.50 0.08
N PHE A 572 -11.70 -37.42 0.55
CA PHE A 572 -11.21 -36.04 0.39
C PHE A 572 -10.30 -35.60 1.55
N GLY A 573 -10.04 -36.50 2.52
CA GLY A 573 -9.07 -36.28 3.59
C GLY A 573 -9.49 -35.22 4.61
N VAL A 574 -8.65 -34.20 4.76
CA VAL A 574 -8.80 -33.15 5.79
C VAL A 574 -8.52 -31.76 5.23
N LEU A 575 -9.26 -30.77 5.74
CA LEU A 575 -8.98 -29.37 5.51
C LEU A 575 -7.86 -28.90 6.45
N ARG A 576 -7.03 -27.97 5.95
CA ARG A 576 -5.95 -27.33 6.69
C ARG A 576 -6.19 -25.82 6.76
N ARG A 577 -5.71 -25.16 7.83
CA ARG A 577 -5.77 -23.70 7.93
C ARG A 577 -4.90 -23.07 6.84
N ILE A 578 -5.38 -22.01 6.19
CA ILE A 578 -4.56 -21.26 5.22
C ILE A 578 -3.37 -20.59 5.91
N ASP A 579 -2.27 -20.37 5.19
CA ASP A 579 -1.01 -19.93 5.81
C ASP A 579 -1.07 -18.50 6.39
N ASP A 580 -1.97 -17.65 5.89
CA ASP A 580 -2.05 -16.24 6.25
C ASP A 580 -2.60 -15.92 7.65
N GLY A 581 -2.11 -14.81 8.20
CA GLY A 581 -2.64 -14.01 9.28
C GLY A 581 -3.33 -12.72 8.81
N ILE A 582 -3.27 -11.65 9.62
CA ILE A 582 -4.34 -10.65 9.71
C ILE A 582 -3.81 -9.22 9.95
N ASP A 583 -4.16 -8.27 9.07
CA ASP A 583 -3.80 -6.84 9.12
C ASP A 583 -4.60 -6.06 10.15
N ARG A 584 -4.27 -6.27 11.42
CA ARG A 584 -4.23 -5.27 12.49
C ARG A 584 -5.29 -4.14 12.45
N ASN A 585 -5.26 -3.27 11.44
CA ASN A 585 -6.27 -2.26 11.10
C ASN A 585 -7.76 -2.73 11.14
N PHE A 586 -8.18 -3.95 10.76
CA PHE A 586 -9.58 -4.42 11.00
C PHE A 586 -9.81 -4.97 12.41
N LEU A 587 -8.76 -5.32 13.16
CA LEU A 587 -8.90 -5.58 14.60
C LEU A 587 -9.40 -4.31 15.34
N TYR A 588 -9.16 -3.11 14.79
CA TYR A 588 -9.83 -1.87 15.26
C TYR A 588 -11.34 -1.82 14.93
N LEU A 589 -11.82 -2.47 13.86
CA LEU A 589 -13.27 -2.55 13.62
C LEU A 589 -13.96 -3.50 14.60
N LEU A 590 -13.25 -4.51 15.10
CA LEU A 590 -13.73 -5.40 16.16
C LEU A 590 -13.91 -4.65 17.50
N THR A 591 -13.09 -3.63 17.83
CA THR A 591 -13.34 -2.79 19.03
C THR A 591 -14.68 -2.08 18.99
N LEU A 592 -15.22 -1.84 17.80
CA LEU A 592 -16.50 -1.15 17.58
C LEU A 592 -17.71 -2.09 17.65
N ASN A 593 -17.51 -3.34 18.10
CA ASN A 593 -18.56 -4.33 18.36
C ASN A 593 -19.40 -4.69 17.11
N LEU A 594 -18.81 -4.57 15.92
CA LEU A 594 -19.38 -5.06 14.66
C LEU A 594 -19.26 -6.59 14.60
N SER A 595 -20.38 -7.29 14.47
CA SER A 595 -20.38 -8.75 14.51
C SER A 595 -19.65 -9.37 13.32
N LEU A 596 -18.73 -10.30 13.63
CA LEU A 596 -17.93 -11.04 12.66
C LEU A 596 -18.74 -11.66 11.51
N HIS A 597 -19.97 -12.09 11.80
CA HIS A 597 -20.92 -12.64 10.84
C HIS A 597 -21.15 -11.73 9.62
N LEU A 598 -21.11 -10.41 9.79
CA LEU A 598 -21.30 -9.45 8.68
C LEU A 598 -20.06 -9.33 7.79
N ALA A 599 -18.86 -9.56 8.34
CA ALA A 599 -17.60 -9.56 7.60
C ALA A 599 -17.35 -10.92 6.91
N ILE A 600 -17.70 -12.03 7.58
CA ILE A 600 -17.52 -13.39 7.02
C ILE A 600 -18.28 -13.57 5.70
N ALA A 601 -19.50 -13.03 5.60
CA ALA A 601 -20.28 -13.05 4.36
C ALA A 601 -19.65 -12.28 3.18
N LEU A 602 -18.55 -11.54 3.41
CA LEU A 602 -17.85 -10.74 2.41
C LEU A 602 -16.45 -11.28 2.06
N PHE A 603 -15.92 -12.30 2.77
CA PHE A 603 -14.70 -12.98 2.33
C PHE A 603 -14.98 -13.72 1.03
N ALA A 604 -14.33 -13.27 -0.04
CA ALA A 604 -14.23 -14.02 -1.28
C ALA A 604 -12.77 -14.30 -1.58
N PRO A 605 -12.39 -15.54 -1.91
CA PRO A 605 -11.14 -15.77 -2.61
C PRO A 605 -11.23 -15.06 -3.97
N ARG A 606 -10.23 -14.24 -4.29
CA ARG A 606 -9.93 -13.80 -5.65
C ARG A 606 -8.57 -14.36 -6.04
N GLY A 607 -8.55 -15.27 -7.00
CA GLY A 607 -7.55 -15.15 -8.07
C GLY A 607 -7.82 -13.84 -8.82
N PHE A 608 -6.76 -13.21 -9.33
CA PHE A 608 -6.76 -11.76 -9.60
C PHE A 608 -7.87 -11.30 -10.56
#